data_AF-A0A845GM51-F1
#
_entry.id   AF-A0A845GM51-F1
#
_cell.length_a   1.000
_cell.length_b   1.000
_cell.length_c   1.000
_cell.angle_alpha   90.00
_cell.angle_beta   90.00
_cell.angle_gamma   90.00
#
_symmetry.space_group_name_H-M   'P 1'
#
loop_
_entity.id
_entity.type
_entity.pdbx_description
1 polymer ?
#
loop_
_entity_poly.entity_id
_entity_poly.type
_entity_poly.pdbx_seq_one_letter_code
_entity_poly.pdbx_strand_id
1 'polypeptide(L)'
;MPGVEWGRRYRAELREDAEAVAGTFLTDFQRRLDDGLGDALAGEVEMVESMLVRTKIIEYSSRKSSEHKMRELVEFMHEELSTIMVRELIVCADILCRGGQSRLSKKLNSVRNGPDPFGVLRNCAWDLFLPRALDMLAGAKPVEGMDFYLPHIITFDGDVKDIVTLTELRSIALHRPSGTVLPFFNLDPFSWISERLGEKRADELHPLFQEAAYAARSARRSRESIRARLASDREVLRAIISQ
;
A
#
# COMPACT_ATOMS: atom_id res chain seq x y z
N MET A 1 -46.04 -26.12 7.26
CA MET A 1 -46.68 -24.82 6.95
C MET A 1 -46.23 -24.37 5.57
N PRO A 2 -47.15 -24.16 4.62
CA PRO A 2 -46.84 -23.81 3.22
C PRO A 2 -45.91 -22.59 3.05
N GLY A 3 -45.98 -21.61 3.95
CA GLY A 3 -45.12 -20.40 3.91
C GLY A 3 -43.63 -20.65 4.18
N VAL A 4 -43.28 -21.74 4.89
CA VAL A 4 -41.88 -22.09 5.17
C VAL A 4 -41.20 -22.69 3.95
N GLU A 5 -41.95 -23.45 3.15
CA GLU A 5 -41.46 -24.08 1.92
C GLU A 5 -41.28 -23.05 0.80
N TRP A 6 -42.26 -22.16 0.61
CA TRP A 6 -42.14 -21.01 -0.30
C TRP A 6 -40.96 -20.11 0.06
N GLY A 7 -40.78 -19.79 1.35
CA GLY A 7 -39.66 -18.96 1.78
C GLY A 7 -38.28 -19.61 1.60
N ARG A 8 -38.18 -20.94 1.65
CA ARG A 8 -36.95 -21.66 1.28
C ARG A 8 -36.70 -21.59 -0.22
N ARG A 9 -37.74 -21.81 -1.04
CA ARG A 9 -37.63 -21.77 -2.49
C ARG A 9 -37.25 -20.38 -3.00
N TYR A 10 -37.93 -19.34 -2.51
CA TYR A 10 -37.63 -17.94 -2.86
C TYR A 10 -36.19 -17.54 -2.51
N ARG A 11 -35.68 -17.95 -1.34
CA ARG A 11 -34.27 -17.70 -0.97
C ARG A 11 -33.27 -18.51 -1.80
N ALA A 12 -33.65 -19.70 -2.25
CA ALA A 12 -32.81 -20.51 -3.14
C ALA A 12 -32.75 -19.89 -4.54
N GLU A 13 -33.90 -19.51 -5.11
CA GLU A 13 -33.99 -18.81 -6.41
C GLU A 13 -33.22 -17.49 -6.38
N LEU A 14 -33.44 -16.63 -5.36
CA LEU A 14 -32.67 -15.38 -5.20
C LEU A 14 -31.16 -15.61 -5.04
N ARG A 15 -30.78 -16.72 -4.38
CA ARG A 15 -29.37 -17.08 -4.23
C ARG A 15 -28.77 -17.49 -5.56
N GLU A 16 -29.45 -18.34 -6.32
CA GLU A 16 -29.01 -18.78 -7.66
C GLU A 16 -28.87 -17.59 -8.61
N ASP A 17 -29.84 -16.68 -8.62
CA ASP A 17 -29.79 -15.44 -9.41
C ASP A 17 -28.60 -14.57 -9.01
N ALA A 18 -28.39 -14.37 -7.70
CA ALA A 18 -27.27 -13.60 -7.19
C ALA A 18 -25.91 -14.23 -7.52
N GLU A 19 -25.79 -15.56 -7.40
CA GLU A 19 -24.59 -16.32 -7.74
C GLU A 19 -24.31 -16.26 -9.26
N ALA A 20 -25.34 -16.31 -10.11
CA ALA A 20 -25.19 -16.19 -11.56
C ALA A 20 -24.71 -14.79 -11.99
N VAL A 21 -25.27 -13.74 -11.37
CA VAL A 21 -24.83 -12.35 -11.57
C VAL A 21 -23.38 -12.18 -11.09
N ALA A 22 -23.05 -12.69 -9.91
CA ALA A 22 -21.68 -12.68 -9.39
C ALA A 22 -20.71 -13.43 -10.31
N GLY A 23 -21.12 -14.58 -10.86
CA GLY A 23 -20.32 -15.36 -11.81
C GLY A 23 -19.99 -14.57 -13.09
N THR A 24 -20.93 -13.76 -13.58
CA THR A 24 -20.70 -12.87 -14.72
C THR A 24 -19.68 -11.79 -14.39
N PHE A 25 -19.79 -11.14 -13.23
CA PHE A 25 -18.82 -10.14 -12.77
C PHE A 25 -17.43 -10.74 -12.56
N LEU A 26 -17.33 -11.94 -11.98
CA LEU A 26 -16.06 -12.63 -11.76
C LEU A 26 -15.38 -12.98 -13.08
N THR A 27 -16.16 -13.43 -14.07
CA THR A 27 -15.64 -13.76 -15.39
C THR A 27 -15.13 -12.52 -16.13
N ASP A 28 -15.90 -11.42 -16.08
CA ASP A 28 -15.44 -10.14 -16.64
C ASP A 28 -14.19 -9.62 -15.93
N PHE A 29 -14.16 -9.69 -14.60
CA PHE A 29 -13.01 -9.29 -13.81
C PHE A 29 -11.77 -10.11 -14.14
N GLN A 30 -11.90 -11.44 -14.26
CA GLN A 30 -10.80 -12.32 -14.65
C GLN A 30 -10.28 -11.97 -16.04
N ARG A 31 -11.17 -11.77 -17.02
CA ARG A 31 -10.77 -11.32 -18.36
C ARG A 31 -10.00 -10.01 -18.30
N ARG A 32 -10.46 -9.04 -17.51
CA ARG A 32 -9.76 -7.76 -17.35
C ARG A 32 -8.40 -7.92 -16.68
N LEU A 33 -8.26 -8.83 -15.71
CA LEU A 33 -6.97 -9.18 -15.12
C LEU A 33 -6.00 -9.67 -16.19
N ASP A 34 -6.46 -10.59 -17.04
CA ASP A 34 -5.67 -11.17 -18.13
C ASP A 34 -5.34 -10.12 -19.21
N ASP A 35 -6.24 -9.16 -19.46
CA ASP A 35 -6.08 -8.06 -20.41
C ASP A 35 -5.23 -6.88 -19.88
N GLY A 36 -4.45 -7.09 -18.81
CA GLY A 36 -3.45 -6.15 -18.31
C GLY A 36 -3.81 -5.39 -17.04
N LEU A 37 -5.02 -5.55 -16.49
CA LEU A 37 -5.30 -5.04 -15.13
C LEU A 37 -4.41 -5.73 -14.10
N GLY A 38 -4.14 -7.03 -14.27
CA GLY A 38 -3.24 -7.79 -13.40
C GLY A 38 -1.84 -7.17 -13.35
N ASP A 39 -1.28 -6.84 -14.52
CA ASP A 39 0.03 -6.19 -14.62
C ASP A 39 0.06 -4.80 -14.00
N ALA A 40 -1.01 -4.02 -14.19
CA ALA A 40 -1.14 -2.71 -13.57
C ALA A 40 -1.16 -2.79 -12.04
N LEU A 41 -1.94 -3.71 -11.48
CA LEU A 41 -1.99 -3.96 -10.03
C LEU A 41 -0.65 -4.49 -9.52
N ALA A 42 -0.02 -5.42 -10.25
CA ALA A 42 1.28 -5.95 -9.89
C ALA A 42 2.32 -4.84 -9.78
N GLY A 43 2.33 -3.88 -10.71
CA GLY A 43 3.23 -2.72 -10.70
C GLY A 43 3.05 -1.80 -9.49
N GLU A 44 1.81 -1.56 -9.04
CA GLU A 44 1.57 -0.79 -7.81
C GLU A 44 2.11 -1.54 -6.58
N VAL A 45 1.91 -2.85 -6.52
CA VAL A 45 2.42 -3.67 -5.41
C VAL A 45 3.95 -3.80 -5.47
N GLU A 46 4.56 -3.85 -6.66
CA GLU A 46 6.03 -3.79 -6.82
C GLU A 46 6.62 -2.51 -6.20
N MET A 47 5.91 -1.38 -6.30
CA MET A 47 6.33 -0.11 -5.69
C MET A 47 6.28 -0.17 -4.16
N VAL A 48 5.20 -0.71 -3.60
CA VAL A 48 5.05 -0.94 -2.15
C VAL A 48 6.07 -1.95 -1.65
N GLU A 49 6.33 -3.00 -2.42
CA GLU A 49 7.33 -4.00 -2.07
C GLU A 49 8.74 -3.42 -2.06
N SER A 50 9.06 -2.54 -3.01
CA SER A 50 10.35 -1.85 -3.05
C SER A 50 10.61 -1.05 -1.77
N MET A 51 9.58 -0.40 -1.23
CA MET A 51 9.65 0.26 0.08
C MET A 51 9.99 -0.72 1.21
N LEU A 52 9.32 -1.87 1.25
CA LEU A 52 9.55 -2.87 2.28
C LEU A 52 10.96 -3.47 2.18
N VAL A 53 11.40 -3.85 0.97
CA VAL A 53 12.74 -4.41 0.74
C VAL A 53 13.81 -3.41 1.16
N ARG A 54 13.71 -2.14 0.71
CA ARG A 54 14.67 -1.10 1.12
C ARG A 54 14.66 -0.87 2.62
N THR A 55 13.49 -0.87 3.26
CA THR A 55 13.37 -0.76 4.71
C THR A 55 14.13 -1.89 5.42
N LYS A 56 14.00 -3.14 4.98
CA LYS A 56 14.74 -4.27 5.56
C LYS A 56 16.24 -4.18 5.32
N ILE A 57 16.68 -3.71 4.14
CA ILE A 57 18.10 -3.46 3.87
C ILE A 57 18.65 -2.44 4.87
N ILE A 58 17.97 -1.29 5.05
CA ILE A 58 18.38 -0.25 5.99
C ILE A 58 18.39 -0.79 7.42
N GLU A 59 17.36 -1.53 7.82
CA GLU A 59 17.25 -2.11 9.14
C GLU A 59 18.43 -3.03 9.47
N TYR A 60 18.77 -3.94 8.54
CA TYR A 60 19.77 -4.99 8.76
C TYR A 60 21.21 -4.53 8.53
N SER A 61 21.44 -3.59 7.61
CA SER A 61 22.79 -3.13 7.26
C SER A 61 23.29 -1.94 8.09
N SER A 62 22.38 -1.11 8.61
CA SER A 62 22.74 0.16 9.25
C SER A 62 22.72 0.06 10.78
N ARG A 63 23.80 0.53 11.42
CA ARG A 63 23.89 0.76 12.88
C ARG A 63 23.56 2.20 13.29
N LYS A 64 23.13 3.03 12.34
CA LYS A 64 22.81 4.44 12.60
C LYS A 64 21.49 4.58 13.37
N SER A 65 21.23 5.78 13.89
CA SER A 65 20.02 6.08 14.64
C SER A 65 18.75 5.98 13.77
N SER A 66 17.58 5.81 14.40
CA SER A 66 16.29 5.72 13.72
C SER A 66 16.01 6.94 12.84
N GLU A 67 16.39 8.14 13.28
CA GLU A 67 16.23 9.37 12.50
C GLU A 67 17.01 9.31 11.19
N HIS A 68 18.22 8.74 11.21
CA HIS A 68 19.02 8.61 10.01
C HIS A 68 18.45 7.55 9.06
N LYS A 69 17.99 6.42 9.60
CA LYS A 69 17.34 5.37 8.81
C LYS A 69 16.05 5.88 8.14
N MET A 70 15.27 6.68 8.87
CA MET A 70 14.07 7.34 8.34
C MET A 70 14.40 8.32 7.22
N ARG A 71 15.45 9.14 7.40
CA ARG A 71 15.93 10.03 6.34
C ARG A 71 16.31 9.27 5.08
N GLU A 72 17.11 8.22 5.22
CA GLU A 72 17.57 7.38 4.11
C GLU A 72 16.38 6.78 3.33
N LEU A 73 15.33 6.36 4.04
CA LEU A 73 14.12 5.86 3.41
C LEU A 73 13.34 6.96 2.65
N VAL A 74 13.24 8.17 3.20
CA VAL A 74 12.58 9.31 2.53
C VAL A 74 13.36 9.75 1.29
N GLU A 75 14.69 9.77 1.36
CA GLU A 75 15.55 10.07 0.21
C GLU A 75 15.39 9.01 -0.88
N PHE A 76 15.35 7.72 -0.51
CA PHE A 76 15.07 6.63 -1.45
C PHE A 76 13.71 6.80 -2.17
N MET A 77 12.67 7.16 -1.43
CA MET A 77 11.33 7.43 -1.99
C MET A 77 11.39 8.55 -3.04
N HIS A 78 12.14 9.61 -2.76
CA HIS A 78 12.28 10.75 -3.65
C HIS A 78 13.11 10.44 -4.90
N GLU A 79 14.30 9.88 -4.70
CA GLU A 79 15.31 9.72 -5.75
C GLU A 79 15.06 8.48 -6.60
N GLU A 80 14.77 7.34 -5.97
CA GLU A 80 14.73 6.05 -6.66
C GLU A 80 13.32 5.58 -7.00
N LEU A 81 12.35 5.77 -6.10
CA LEU A 81 10.95 5.43 -6.38
C LEU A 81 10.20 6.55 -7.10
N SER A 82 10.73 7.77 -7.07
CA SER A 82 10.07 8.94 -7.64
C SER A 82 8.61 9.09 -7.16
N THR A 83 8.34 8.79 -5.90
CA THR A 83 7.04 9.00 -5.26
C THR A 83 7.16 9.10 -3.74
N ILE A 84 6.25 9.83 -3.10
CA ILE A 84 6.14 9.81 -1.63
C ILE A 84 4.88 9.05 -1.24
N MET A 85 5.08 7.89 -0.63
CA MET A 85 4.06 6.96 -0.13
C MET A 85 3.94 7.08 1.40
N VAL A 86 3.23 8.10 1.88
CA VAL A 86 3.13 8.43 3.32
C VAL A 86 2.58 7.27 4.15
N ARG A 87 1.53 6.59 3.67
CA ARG A 87 0.90 5.47 4.39
C ARG A 87 1.91 4.34 4.64
N GLU A 88 2.64 3.98 3.58
CA GLU A 88 3.64 2.92 3.60
C GLU A 88 4.86 3.35 4.43
N LEU A 89 5.25 4.64 4.39
CA LEU A 89 6.30 5.19 5.24
C LEU A 89 5.94 5.10 6.74
N ILE A 90 4.68 5.35 7.11
CA ILE A 90 4.21 5.21 8.49
C ILE A 90 4.46 3.80 9.02
N VAL A 91 4.14 2.80 8.19
CA VAL A 91 4.34 1.40 8.54
C VAL A 91 5.83 1.04 8.59
N CYS A 92 6.61 1.46 7.60
CA CYS A 92 8.05 1.22 7.57
C CYS A 92 8.78 1.88 8.75
N ALA A 93 8.28 3.01 9.24
CA ALA A 93 8.83 3.66 10.43
C ALA A 93 8.60 2.86 11.71
N ASP A 94 7.53 2.07 11.83
CA ASP A 94 7.32 1.19 12.99
C ASP A 94 8.45 0.14 13.09
N ILE A 95 8.92 -0.33 11.94
CA ILE A 95 10.06 -1.25 11.81
C ILE A 95 11.36 -0.53 12.21
N LEU A 96 11.63 0.65 11.62
CA LEU A 96 12.91 1.36 11.82
C LEU A 96 13.04 2.04 13.18
N CYS A 97 11.94 2.47 13.80
CA CYS A 97 11.95 3.33 14.99
C CYS A 97 11.45 2.65 16.27
N ARG A 98 10.63 1.59 16.20
CA ARG A 98 9.88 1.07 17.37
C ARG A 98 10.06 -0.40 17.68
N GLY A 99 10.99 -1.10 17.02
CA GLY A 99 11.24 -2.52 17.28
C GLY A 99 10.06 -3.43 16.94
N GLY A 100 9.14 -2.99 16.07
CA GLY A 100 8.09 -3.80 15.47
C GLY A 100 6.94 -4.19 16.40
N GLN A 101 6.15 -3.21 16.86
CA GLN A 101 5.00 -3.47 17.73
C GLN A 101 3.75 -3.91 16.96
N SER A 102 3.58 -3.44 15.71
CA SER A 102 2.49 -3.88 14.83
C SER A 102 2.63 -5.35 14.42
N ARG A 103 1.50 -6.02 14.14
CA ARG A 103 1.52 -7.42 13.65
C ARG A 103 2.30 -7.57 12.35
N LEU A 104 2.14 -6.62 11.43
CA LEU A 104 2.88 -6.59 10.17
C LEU A 104 4.38 -6.45 10.42
N SER A 105 4.82 -5.58 11.33
CA SER A 105 6.25 -5.50 11.68
C SER A 105 6.77 -6.80 12.31
N LYS A 106 5.96 -7.49 13.13
CA LYS A 106 6.31 -8.82 13.67
C LYS A 106 6.45 -9.87 12.56
N LYS A 107 5.57 -9.88 11.55
CA LYS A 107 5.74 -10.72 10.36
C LYS A 107 7.03 -10.36 9.63
N LEU A 108 7.31 -9.08 9.43
CA LEU A 108 8.53 -8.63 8.74
C LEU A 108 9.83 -8.91 9.52
N ASN A 109 9.75 -9.20 10.82
CA ASN A 109 10.91 -9.70 11.58
C ASN A 109 11.28 -11.13 11.18
N SER A 110 10.35 -11.94 10.65
CA SER A 110 10.65 -13.29 10.18
C SER A 110 11.38 -13.31 8.83
N VAL A 111 11.52 -12.17 8.13
CA VAL A 111 12.17 -12.11 6.81
C VAL A 111 13.60 -12.65 6.85
N ARG A 112 14.35 -12.40 7.92
CA ARG A 112 15.74 -12.87 8.02
C ARG A 112 15.87 -14.40 8.17
N ASN A 113 14.92 -15.02 8.88
CA ASN A 113 15.03 -16.42 9.32
C ASN A 113 13.96 -17.34 8.70
N GLY A 114 13.07 -16.80 7.86
CA GLY A 114 11.94 -17.50 7.28
C GLY A 114 12.31 -18.30 6.02
N PRO A 115 11.52 -19.33 5.67
CA PRO A 115 11.79 -20.19 4.52
C PRO A 115 11.60 -19.49 3.18
N ASP A 116 10.74 -18.45 3.12
CA ASP A 116 10.52 -17.63 1.93
C ASP A 116 10.44 -16.13 2.29
N PRO A 117 11.61 -15.46 2.41
CA PRO A 117 11.69 -14.04 2.76
C PRO A 117 10.93 -13.12 1.78
N PHE A 118 11.01 -13.44 0.49
CA PHE A 118 10.46 -12.60 -0.57
C PHE A 118 8.96 -12.82 -0.75
N GLY A 119 8.45 -14.03 -0.53
CA GLY A 119 7.02 -14.28 -0.42
C GLY A 119 6.39 -13.52 0.74
N VAL A 120 7.05 -13.48 1.91
CA VAL A 120 6.58 -12.69 3.07
C VAL A 120 6.51 -11.20 2.73
N LEU A 121 7.56 -10.65 2.11
CA LEU A 121 7.61 -9.24 1.70
C LEU A 121 6.52 -8.91 0.67
N ARG A 122 6.34 -9.78 -0.33
CA ARG A 122 5.31 -9.62 -1.36
C ARG A 122 3.90 -9.64 -0.77
N ASN A 123 3.63 -10.53 0.18
CA ASN A 123 2.33 -10.61 0.85
C ASN A 123 2.06 -9.36 1.70
N CYS A 124 3.06 -8.90 2.47
CA CYS A 124 2.92 -7.66 3.24
C CYS A 124 2.73 -6.44 2.32
N ALA A 125 3.32 -6.43 1.13
CA ALA A 125 3.11 -5.37 0.15
C ALA A 125 1.67 -5.34 -0.36
N TRP A 126 1.04 -6.50 -0.57
CA TRP A 126 -0.39 -6.59 -0.89
C TRP A 126 -1.27 -6.06 0.25
N ASP A 127 -0.97 -6.46 1.49
CA ASP A 127 -1.72 -6.00 2.67
C ASP A 127 -1.67 -4.46 2.78
N LEU A 128 -0.50 -3.86 2.52
CA LEU A 128 -0.31 -2.41 2.52
C LEU A 128 -0.93 -1.69 1.32
N PHE A 129 -0.96 -2.33 0.16
CA PHE A 129 -1.58 -1.77 -1.03
C PHE A 129 -3.10 -1.75 -0.92
N LEU A 130 -3.71 -2.68 -0.18
CA LEU A 130 -5.16 -2.82 -0.13
C LEU A 130 -5.90 -1.52 0.30
N PRO A 131 -5.53 -0.81 1.38
CA PRO A 131 -6.11 0.50 1.69
C PRO A 131 -5.94 1.54 0.59
N ARG A 132 -4.83 1.51 -0.15
CA ARG A 132 -4.59 2.41 -1.30
C ARG A 132 -5.50 2.07 -2.48
N ALA A 133 -5.73 0.79 -2.73
CA ALA A 133 -6.70 0.35 -3.72
C ALA A 133 -8.12 0.84 -3.37
N LEU A 134 -8.50 0.81 -2.08
CA LEU A 134 -9.77 1.40 -1.64
C LEU A 134 -9.82 2.91 -1.94
N ASP A 135 -8.77 3.66 -1.62
CA ASP A 135 -8.73 5.09 -1.95
C ASP A 135 -8.89 5.33 -3.46
N MET A 136 -8.20 4.54 -4.29
CA MET A 136 -8.28 4.64 -5.75
C MET A 136 -9.68 4.31 -6.28
N LEU A 137 -10.36 3.33 -5.69
CA LEU A 137 -11.73 2.98 -6.05
C LEU A 137 -12.72 4.12 -5.76
N ALA A 138 -12.48 4.93 -4.72
CA ALA A 138 -13.29 6.12 -4.45
C ALA A 138 -13.21 7.16 -5.58
N GLY A 139 -12.12 7.16 -6.35
CA GLY A 139 -11.93 8.02 -7.53
C GLY A 139 -12.27 7.38 -8.86
N ALA A 140 -12.81 6.16 -8.86
CA ALA A 140 -13.28 5.51 -10.08
C ALA A 140 -14.35 6.36 -10.76
N LYS A 141 -14.36 6.37 -12.10
CA LYS A 141 -15.40 7.05 -12.86
C LYS A 141 -16.77 6.50 -12.42
N PRO A 142 -17.71 7.37 -12.03
CA PRO A 142 -19.02 6.89 -11.67
C PRO A 142 -19.65 6.17 -12.86
N VAL A 143 -20.38 5.09 -12.56
CA VAL A 143 -21.34 4.54 -13.51
C VAL A 143 -22.40 5.61 -13.80
N GLU A 144 -22.95 5.63 -15.02
CA GLU A 144 -24.03 6.55 -15.38
C GLU A 144 -25.15 6.50 -14.32
N GLY A 145 -25.50 7.66 -13.75
CA GLY A 145 -26.47 7.77 -12.66
C GLY A 145 -25.92 7.68 -11.23
N MET A 146 -24.60 7.52 -11.03
CA MET A 146 -23.96 7.59 -9.71
C MET A 146 -23.18 8.89 -9.53
N ASP A 147 -23.35 9.55 -8.37
CA ASP A 147 -22.61 10.78 -8.03
C ASP A 147 -21.26 10.49 -7.35
N PHE A 148 -21.20 9.41 -6.57
CA PHE A 148 -20.01 8.96 -5.86
C PHE A 148 -20.09 7.45 -5.56
N TYR A 149 -18.93 6.82 -5.45
CA TYR A 149 -18.79 5.45 -4.97
C TYR A 149 -18.03 5.46 -3.65
N LEU A 150 -18.59 4.82 -2.62
CA LEU A 150 -17.94 4.69 -1.31
C LEU A 150 -17.40 3.25 -1.16
N PRO A 151 -16.09 3.03 -1.34
CA PRO A 151 -15.49 1.72 -1.16
C PRO A 151 -15.49 1.35 0.32
N HIS A 152 -15.97 0.14 0.63
CA HIS A 152 -15.95 -0.42 1.97
C HIS A 152 -15.21 -1.75 1.96
N ILE A 153 -14.51 -2.03 3.06
CA ILE A 153 -13.92 -3.34 3.32
C ILE A 153 -14.46 -3.88 4.64
N ILE A 154 -14.89 -5.14 4.61
CA ILE A 154 -15.18 -5.92 5.80
C ILE A 154 -14.10 -6.99 5.86
N THR A 155 -13.27 -6.96 6.90
CA THR A 155 -12.15 -7.88 7.04
C THR A 155 -12.07 -8.45 8.44
N PHE A 156 -11.72 -9.73 8.52
CA PHE A 156 -11.30 -10.40 9.76
C PHE A 156 -9.79 -10.52 9.84
N ASP A 157 -9.07 -10.04 8.82
CA ASP A 157 -7.61 -10.03 8.78
C ASP A 157 -7.06 -9.03 9.79
N GLY A 158 -6.24 -9.54 10.70
CA GLY A 158 -5.67 -8.75 11.79
C GLY A 158 -4.62 -7.75 11.35
N ASP A 159 -3.92 -7.99 10.23
CA ASP A 159 -2.88 -7.12 9.71
C ASP A 159 -3.48 -5.96 8.92
N VAL A 160 -4.49 -6.23 8.09
CA VAL A 160 -5.25 -5.19 7.40
C VAL A 160 -5.90 -4.24 8.41
N LYS A 161 -6.49 -4.79 9.49
CA LYS A 161 -7.03 -3.98 10.58
C LYS A 161 -5.98 -3.08 11.23
N ASP A 162 -4.79 -3.63 11.52
CA ASP A 162 -3.69 -2.87 12.13
C ASP A 162 -3.22 -1.73 11.20
N ILE A 163 -3.09 -1.98 9.89
CA ILE A 163 -2.70 -0.95 8.90
C ILE A 163 -3.72 0.19 8.86
N VAL A 164 -5.02 -0.15 8.76
CA VAL A 164 -6.09 0.85 8.72
C VAL A 164 -6.13 1.67 10.01
N THR A 165 -5.91 1.02 11.16
CA THR A 165 -5.88 1.68 12.48
C THR A 165 -4.60 2.51 12.66
N LEU A 166 -3.47 2.11 12.10
CA LEU A 166 -2.22 2.87 12.23
C LEU A 166 -2.24 4.15 11.38
N THR A 167 -2.94 4.09 10.25
CA THR A 167 -2.89 5.16 9.24
C THR A 167 -4.14 6.03 9.25
N GLU A 168 -5.18 5.65 10.02
CA GLU A 168 -6.46 6.34 10.23
C GLU A 168 -6.81 7.42 9.20
N LEU A 169 -7.39 6.98 8.09
CA LEU A 169 -7.88 7.88 7.07
C LEU A 169 -9.09 8.67 7.59
N ARG A 170 -9.00 10.00 7.58
CA ARG A 170 -10.07 10.92 8.01
C ARG A 170 -11.00 11.27 6.87
N SER A 171 -10.44 11.59 5.70
CA SER A 171 -11.17 11.99 4.52
C SER A 171 -10.34 11.80 3.25
N ILE A 172 -11.00 11.85 2.10
CA ILE A 172 -10.37 11.84 0.79
C ILE A 172 -10.91 13.04 0.00
N ALA A 173 -10.03 13.83 -0.62
CA ALA A 173 -10.45 14.76 -1.65
C ALA A 173 -10.38 14.09 -3.02
N LEU A 174 -11.44 14.25 -3.82
CA LEU A 174 -11.57 13.66 -5.14
C LEU A 174 -11.61 14.77 -6.21
N HIS A 175 -10.66 14.74 -7.13
CA HIS A 175 -10.70 15.58 -8.33
C HIS A 175 -11.40 14.83 -9.48
N ARG A 176 -12.73 14.96 -9.54
CA ARG A 176 -13.62 14.22 -10.47
C ARG A 176 -13.16 14.18 -11.94
N PRO A 177 -12.71 15.29 -12.57
CA PRO A 177 -12.28 15.25 -13.97
C PRO A 177 -11.11 14.30 -14.22
N SER A 178 -10.17 14.24 -13.28
CA SER A 178 -8.96 13.42 -13.40
C SER A 178 -9.05 12.04 -12.74
N GLY A 179 -10.01 11.84 -11.83
CA GLY A 179 -10.04 10.69 -10.93
C GLY A 179 -8.95 10.68 -9.84
N THR A 180 -8.15 11.76 -9.72
CA THR A 180 -7.12 11.86 -8.68
C THR A 180 -7.74 11.89 -7.28
N VAL A 181 -7.17 11.09 -6.38
CA VAL A 181 -7.55 10.98 -4.98
C VAL A 181 -6.43 11.47 -4.09
N LEU A 182 -6.77 12.29 -3.10
CA LEU A 182 -5.83 12.82 -2.11
C LEU A 182 -6.31 12.44 -0.70
N PRO A 183 -5.66 11.48 -0.04
CA PRO A 183 -6.03 11.07 1.31
C PRO A 183 -5.58 12.09 2.36
N PHE A 184 -6.43 12.33 3.36
CA PHE A 184 -6.14 13.10 4.56
C PHE A 184 -6.25 12.17 5.76
N PHE A 185 -5.15 12.01 6.49
CA PHE A 185 -5.08 11.17 7.68
C PHE A 185 -5.45 11.97 8.93
N ASN A 186 -5.81 11.29 10.02
CA ASN A 186 -6.00 11.94 11.33
C ASN A 186 -4.69 12.55 11.88
N LEU A 187 -3.55 12.02 11.44
CA LEU A 187 -2.24 12.59 11.72
C LEU A 187 -1.85 13.59 10.61
N ASP A 188 -1.18 14.67 11.00
CA ASP A 188 -0.50 15.55 10.04
C ASP A 188 0.81 14.88 9.56
N PRO A 189 0.94 14.51 8.28
CA PRO A 189 2.10 13.77 7.79
C PRO A 189 3.42 14.49 8.01
N PHE A 190 3.44 15.82 7.83
CA PHE A 190 4.67 16.58 7.95
C PHE A 190 5.14 16.65 9.40
N SER A 191 4.25 16.97 10.33
CA SER A 191 4.54 16.97 11.77
C SER A 191 4.98 15.58 12.24
N TRP A 192 4.26 14.53 11.82
CA TRP A 192 4.58 13.14 12.18
C TRP A 192 5.96 12.68 11.67
N ILE A 193 6.34 13.10 10.45
CA ILE A 193 7.67 12.85 9.87
C ILE A 193 8.72 13.65 10.64
N SER A 194 8.44 14.93 10.91
CA SER A 194 9.37 15.84 11.58
C SER A 194 9.73 15.39 12.99
N GLU A 195 8.75 14.92 13.77
CA GLU A 195 8.96 14.33 15.09
C GLU A 195 9.93 13.13 15.07
N ARG A 196 9.96 12.36 13.98
CA ARG A 196 10.81 11.16 13.84
C ARG A 196 12.17 11.43 13.23
N LEU A 197 12.33 12.53 12.52
CA LEU A 197 13.60 12.94 11.91
C LEU A 197 14.41 13.87 12.83
N GLY A 198 13.70 14.58 13.72
CA GLY A 198 14.19 15.76 14.42
C GLY A 198 14.18 16.99 13.51
N GLU A 199 13.93 18.16 14.12
CA GLU A 199 13.72 19.46 13.45
C GLU A 199 14.74 19.73 12.33
N LYS A 200 16.04 19.63 12.64
CA LYS A 200 17.12 19.86 11.67
C LYS A 200 16.99 19.01 10.39
N ARG A 201 16.70 17.71 10.52
CA ARG A 201 16.60 16.81 9.35
C ARG A 201 15.28 17.01 8.62
N ALA A 202 14.22 17.37 9.34
CA ALA A 202 12.95 17.71 8.74
C ALA A 202 13.09 18.94 7.83
N ASP A 203 13.80 19.97 8.28
CA ASP A 203 14.10 21.17 7.50
C ASP A 203 14.91 20.85 6.24
N GLU A 204 15.92 19.97 6.35
CA GLU A 204 16.71 19.52 5.21
C GLU A 204 15.87 18.76 4.16
N LEU A 205 14.84 18.03 4.59
CA LEU A 205 13.95 17.26 3.70
C LEU A 205 12.71 18.04 3.24
N HIS A 206 12.41 19.19 3.85
CA HIS A 206 11.24 20.03 3.51
C HIS A 206 11.13 20.34 2.00
N PRO A 207 12.21 20.64 1.25
CA PRO A 207 12.14 20.84 -0.20
C PRO A 207 11.56 19.65 -0.98
N LEU A 208 11.68 18.43 -0.47
CA LEU A 208 11.17 17.22 -1.12
C LEU A 208 9.63 17.15 -1.11
N PHE A 209 8.98 17.87 -0.21
CA PHE A 209 7.51 17.90 -0.07
C PHE A 209 6.87 19.07 -0.82
N GLN A 210 7.67 19.90 -1.50
CA GLN A 210 7.19 21.03 -2.29
C GLN A 210 6.69 20.60 -3.68
N GLU A 211 5.89 21.46 -4.31
CA GLU A 211 5.30 21.22 -5.64
C GLU A 211 6.35 20.93 -6.72
N ALA A 212 7.47 21.66 -6.72
CA ALA A 212 8.55 21.43 -7.68
C ALA A 212 9.14 20.01 -7.56
N ALA A 213 9.31 19.51 -6.34
CA ALA A 213 9.79 18.15 -6.10
C ALA A 213 8.75 17.10 -6.50
N TYR A 214 7.45 17.40 -6.34
CA TYR A 214 6.37 16.55 -6.84
C TYR A 214 6.39 16.45 -8.37
N ALA A 215 6.50 17.59 -9.07
CA ALA A 215 6.58 17.64 -10.53
C ALA A 215 7.81 16.87 -11.06
N ALA A 216 8.97 17.07 -10.42
CA ALA A 216 10.20 16.36 -10.77
C ALA A 216 10.04 14.83 -10.62
N ARG A 217 9.45 14.37 -9.51
CA ARG A 217 9.12 12.95 -9.30
C ARG A 217 8.17 12.42 -10.37
N SER A 218 7.10 13.16 -10.68
CA SER A 218 6.14 12.77 -11.71
C SER A 218 6.80 12.58 -13.07
N ALA A 219 7.78 13.41 -13.43
CA ALA A 219 8.50 13.33 -14.70
C ALA A 219 9.49 12.15 -14.77
N ARG A 220 10.05 11.73 -13.63
CA ARG A 220 11.04 10.62 -13.57
C ARG A 220 10.43 9.24 -13.37
N ARG A 221 9.16 9.16 -12.91
CA ARG A 221 8.54 7.89 -12.53
C ARG A 221 8.41 6.94 -13.72
N SER A 222 9.02 5.77 -13.62
CA SER A 222 8.92 4.67 -14.59
C SER A 222 8.66 3.35 -13.88
N ARG A 223 7.79 2.52 -14.47
CA ARG A 223 7.53 1.16 -13.97
C ARG A 223 8.76 0.26 -14.17
N GLU A 224 9.45 0.42 -15.29
CA GLU A 224 10.69 -0.33 -15.56
C GLU A 224 11.77 0.00 -14.54
N SER A 225 11.94 1.28 -14.18
CA SER A 225 12.95 1.69 -13.20
C SER A 225 12.65 1.14 -11.81
N ILE A 226 11.38 1.14 -11.40
CA ILE A 226 10.95 0.56 -10.11
C ILE A 226 11.20 -0.95 -10.10
N ARG A 227 10.81 -1.67 -11.16
CA ARG A 227 11.03 -3.12 -11.24
C ARG A 227 12.51 -3.48 -11.22
N ALA A 228 13.33 -2.76 -11.97
CA ALA A 228 14.78 -2.94 -11.97
C ALA A 228 15.37 -2.67 -10.57
N ARG A 229 14.86 -1.64 -9.88
CA ARG A 229 15.29 -1.32 -8.52
C ARG A 229 14.91 -2.41 -7.52
N LEU A 230 13.67 -2.88 -7.55
CA LEU A 230 13.19 -3.97 -6.72
C LEU A 230 14.04 -5.23 -6.91
N ALA A 231 14.34 -5.59 -8.15
CA ALA A 231 15.18 -6.74 -8.45
C ALA A 231 16.59 -6.60 -7.84
N SER A 232 17.23 -5.44 -8.05
CA SER A 232 18.55 -5.14 -7.47
C SER A 232 18.53 -5.20 -5.93
N ASP A 233 17.52 -4.61 -5.30
CA ASP A 233 17.42 -4.57 -3.85
C ASP A 233 17.12 -5.95 -3.25
N ARG A 234 16.35 -6.78 -3.94
CA ARG A 234 16.14 -8.18 -3.53
C ARG A 234 17.46 -8.96 -3.52
N GLU A 235 18.34 -8.74 -4.50
CA GLU A 235 19.68 -9.37 -4.51
C GLU A 235 20.56 -8.89 -3.35
N VAL A 236 20.55 -7.57 -3.08
CA VAL A 236 21.26 -6.99 -1.92
C VAL A 236 20.72 -7.57 -0.61
N LEU A 237 19.41 -7.62 -0.43
CA LEU A 237 18.79 -8.18 0.77
C LEU A 237 19.11 -9.67 0.91
N ARG A 238 19.10 -10.44 -0.18
CA ARG A 238 19.50 -11.86 -0.19
C ARG A 238 20.91 -12.03 0.36
N ALA A 239 21.86 -11.22 -0.11
CA ALA A 239 23.23 -11.26 0.36
C ALA A 239 23.37 -10.92 1.85
N ILE A 240 22.52 -10.03 2.39
CA ILE A 240 22.52 -9.66 3.81
C ILE A 240 21.94 -10.78 4.68
N ILE A 241 20.84 -11.40 4.27
CA ILE A 241 20.18 -12.44 5.10
C ILE A 241 20.93 -13.77 5.08
N SER A 242 21.77 -14.02 4.08
CA SER A 242 22.63 -15.21 4.01
C SER A 242 23.90 -15.11 4.89
N GLN A 243 24.10 -14.00 5.60
CA GLN A 243 25.19 -13.76 6.58
C GLN A 243 24.72 -13.96 8.02
#